data_AF-A0A959KVW0-F1
#
_entry.id   AF-A0A959KVW0-F1
#
_cell.length_a   1.000
_cell.length_b   1.000
_cell.length_c   1.000
_cell.angle_alpha   90.00
_cell.angle_beta   90.00
_cell.angle_gamma   90.00
#
_symmetry.space_group_name_H-M   'P 1'
#
loop_
_entity.id
_entity.type
_entity.pdbx_description
1 polymer ?
#
loop_
_entity_poly.entity_id
_entity_poly.type
_entity_poly.pdbx_seq_one_letter_code
_entity_poly.pdbx_strand_id
1 'polypeptide(L)'
;PDYYQLKYSSQVVTLEEVRQRLGDGQLLLEYHFAPQRLWALALTADAEWVEEIPMGGPEKETIREFIEEAHGSSFDLDPFLSFEQFVSSASKTYDLLLRKILAERADKTEQILIVPDGMLHFLPFAALLTDRPSDSVPDYS
;
A
#
# COMPACT_ATOMS: atom_id res chain seq x y z
N PRO A 1 3.45 -37.01 15.27
CA PRO A 1 4.87 -36.74 14.93
C PRO A 1 5.07 -35.99 13.60
N ASP A 2 4.01 -35.54 12.93
CA ASP A 2 4.10 -34.98 11.57
C ASP A 2 4.18 -33.44 11.51
N TYR A 3 4.13 -32.75 12.66
CA TYR A 3 4.23 -31.28 12.71
C TYR A 3 5.64 -30.75 12.40
N TYR A 4 6.68 -31.57 12.54
CA TYR A 4 8.06 -31.17 12.30
C TYR A 4 8.41 -31.09 10.81
N GLN A 5 7.76 -31.89 9.95
CA GLN A 5 8.12 -31.95 8.53
C GLN A 5 7.63 -30.73 7.74
N LEU A 6 6.53 -30.09 8.16
CA LEU A 6 6.02 -28.87 7.54
C LEU A 6 6.87 -27.63 7.86
N LYS A 7 7.61 -27.64 8.98
CA LYS A 7 8.52 -26.54 9.37
C LYS A 7 9.84 -26.55 8.59
N TYR A 8 10.20 -27.66 7.95
CA TYR A 8 11.48 -27.86 7.27
C TYR A 8 11.36 -28.27 5.80
N SER A 9 10.15 -28.40 5.24
CA SER A 9 9.97 -28.42 3.78
C SER A 9 10.09 -26.99 3.22
N SER A 10 11.18 -26.31 3.56
CA SER A 10 11.55 -25.02 2.99
C SER A 10 12.05 -25.26 1.57
N GLN A 11 11.12 -25.52 0.64
CA GLN A 11 11.30 -24.94 -0.68
C GLN A 11 11.23 -23.44 -0.45
N VAL A 12 12.40 -22.84 -0.19
CA VAL A 12 12.55 -21.38 -0.18
C VAL A 12 12.20 -20.97 -1.60
N VAL A 13 10.98 -20.47 -1.78
CA VAL A 13 10.54 -19.98 -3.07
C VAL A 13 11.51 -18.88 -3.48
N THR A 14 12.17 -19.07 -4.60
CA THR A 14 13.14 -18.10 -5.12
C THR A 14 12.40 -16.91 -5.70
N LEU A 15 13.09 -15.77 -5.78
CA LEU A 15 12.54 -14.57 -6.41
C LEU A 15 12.11 -14.85 -7.86
N GLU A 16 12.88 -15.67 -8.57
CA GLU A 16 12.60 -16.07 -9.94
C GLU A 16 11.32 -16.92 -10.05
N GLU A 17 11.09 -17.85 -9.12
CA GLU A 17 9.86 -18.63 -9.06
C GLU A 17 8.62 -17.77 -8.77
N VAL A 18 8.76 -16.70 -7.96
CA VAL A 18 7.68 -15.73 -7.75
C VAL A 18 7.40 -14.97 -9.04
N ARG A 19 8.43 -14.48 -9.72
CA ARG A 19 8.29 -13.71 -10.97
C ARG A 19 7.67 -14.53 -12.10
N GLN A 20 8.01 -15.81 -12.21
CA GLN A 20 7.40 -16.73 -13.18
C GLN A 20 5.90 -16.95 -12.97
N ARG A 21 5.36 -16.60 -11.79
CA ARG A 21 3.92 -16.70 -11.48
C ARG A 21 3.18 -15.39 -11.71
N LEU A 22 3.89 -14.28 -11.91
CA LEU A 22 3.28 -12.99 -12.21
C LEU A 22 2.91 -12.97 -13.70
N GLY A 23 1.64 -12.64 -13.97
CA GLY A 23 1.17 -12.39 -15.32
C GLY A 23 1.68 -11.07 -15.89
N ASP A 24 1.46 -10.88 -17.19
CA ASP A 24 1.69 -9.59 -17.82
C ASP A 24 0.86 -8.51 -17.13
N GLY A 25 1.49 -7.36 -16.87
CA GLY A 25 0.88 -6.22 -16.19
C GLY A 25 0.61 -6.38 -14.69
N GLN A 26 1.05 -7.48 -14.07
CA GLN A 26 0.97 -7.66 -12.62
C GLN A 26 2.23 -7.13 -11.91
N LEU A 27 2.00 -6.31 -10.89
CA LEU A 27 3.00 -5.84 -9.95
C LEU A 27 2.74 -6.47 -8.58
N LEU A 28 3.69 -7.26 -8.06
CA LEU A 28 3.72 -7.65 -6.66
C LEU A 28 4.49 -6.60 -5.87
N LEU A 29 3.88 -6.08 -4.82
CA LEU A 29 4.43 -5.07 -3.93
C LEU A 29 4.44 -5.59 -2.50
N GLU A 30 5.61 -5.94 -2.00
CA GLU A 30 5.82 -6.42 -0.64
C GLU A 30 6.43 -5.32 0.22
N TYR A 31 5.81 -5.05 1.37
CA TYR A 31 6.27 -4.07 2.33
C TYR A 31 6.96 -4.72 3.52
N HIS A 32 7.99 -4.07 4.06
CA HIS A 32 8.65 -4.50 5.29
C HIS A 32 9.06 -3.31 6.17
N PHE A 33 8.56 -3.28 7.41
CA PHE A 33 8.90 -2.24 8.37
C PHE A 33 10.28 -2.47 9.00
N ALA A 34 11.09 -1.42 8.97
CA ALA A 34 12.27 -1.24 9.81
C ALA A 34 12.03 -0.04 10.77
N PRO A 35 12.87 0.18 11.80
CA PRO A 35 12.56 1.14 12.87
C PRO A 35 12.18 2.56 12.39
N GLN A 36 12.85 3.08 11.37
CA GLN A 36 12.60 4.41 10.79
C GLN A 36 12.49 4.38 9.26
N ARG A 37 12.29 3.21 8.68
CA ARG A 37 12.22 3.00 7.23
C ARG A 37 11.13 1.98 6.91
N LEU A 38 10.51 2.12 5.76
CA LEU A 38 9.66 1.12 5.16
C LEU A 38 10.31 0.73 3.84
N TRP A 39 10.61 -0.55 3.69
CA TRP A 39 11.12 -1.10 2.44
C TRP A 39 9.95 -1.61 1.61
N ALA A 40 9.94 -1.29 0.32
CA ALA A 40 8.96 -1.76 -0.62
C ALA A 40 9.67 -2.50 -1.75
N LEU A 41 9.53 -3.82 -1.78
CA LEU A 41 10.02 -4.67 -2.86
C LEU A 41 8.95 -4.76 -3.94
N ALA A 42 9.28 -4.29 -5.13
CA ALA A 42 8.40 -4.27 -6.28
C ALA A 42 8.89 -5.27 -7.33
N LEU A 43 7.99 -6.17 -7.75
CA LEU A 43 8.30 -7.29 -8.64
C LEU A 43 7.28 -7.36 -9.77
N THR A 44 7.78 -7.54 -10.97
CA THR A 44 7.01 -7.82 -12.19
C THR A 44 7.60 -9.05 -12.87
N ALA A 45 6.94 -9.54 -13.91
CA ALA A 45 7.47 -10.66 -14.70
C ALA A 45 8.88 -10.37 -15.25
N ASP A 46 9.18 -9.13 -15.64
CA ASP A 46 10.42 -8.74 -16.34
C ASP A 46 11.36 -7.81 -15.55
N ALA A 47 10.90 -7.18 -14.46
CA ALA A 47 11.70 -6.25 -13.66
C ALA A 47 11.50 -6.39 -12.14
N GLU A 48 12.48 -5.91 -11.39
CA GLU A 48 12.46 -5.81 -9.93
C GLU A 48 13.14 -4.52 -9.49
N TRP A 49 12.60 -3.89 -8.46
CA TRP A 49 13.21 -2.72 -7.81
C TRP A 49 12.81 -2.65 -6.35
N VAL A 50 13.58 -1.88 -5.58
CA VAL A 50 13.35 -1.69 -4.16
C VAL A 50 13.29 -0.21 -3.88
N GLU A 51 12.24 0.19 -3.19
CA GLU A 51 12.05 1.56 -2.74
C GLU A 51 12.19 1.66 -1.23
N GLU A 52 13.00 2.62 -0.80
CA GLU A 52 13.19 2.95 0.61
C GLU A 52 12.37 4.20 0.93
N ILE A 53 11.37 4.03 1.79
CA ILE A 53 10.46 5.10 2.21
C ILE A 53 10.86 5.51 3.63
N PRO A 54 11.22 6.78 3.89
CA PRO A 54 11.40 7.30 5.24
C PRO A 54 10.13 7.07 6.06
N MET A 55 10.27 6.55 7.28
CA MET A 55 9.11 6.15 8.09
C MET A 55 9.24 6.65 9.52
N GLY A 56 9.13 7.96 9.68
CA GLY A 56 9.18 8.68 10.95
C GLY A 56 7.80 8.86 11.59
N GLY A 57 7.71 9.79 12.54
CA GLY A 57 6.46 10.15 13.21
C GLY A 57 5.41 10.73 12.25
N PRO A 58 5.74 11.76 11.44
CA PRO A 58 4.78 12.39 10.53
C PRO A 58 4.20 11.44 9.47
N GLU A 59 5.03 10.53 8.93
CA GLU A 59 4.59 9.56 7.92
C GLU A 59 3.64 8.52 8.52
N LYS A 60 3.97 8.01 9.70
CA LYS A 60 3.09 7.09 10.45
C LYS A 60 1.78 7.75 10.85
N GLU A 61 1.81 9.04 11.19
CA GLU A 61 0.59 9.80 11.50
C GLU A 61 -0.29 9.95 10.27
N THR A 62 0.29 10.33 9.12
CA THR A 62 -0.45 10.45 7.85
C THR A 62 -1.17 9.14 7.49
N ILE A 63 -0.50 8.00 7.66
CA ILE A 63 -1.09 6.68 7.42
C ILE A 63 -2.20 6.39 8.43
N ARG A 64 -1.99 6.70 9.72
CA ARG A 64 -2.99 6.47 10.77
C ARG A 64 -4.24 7.31 10.55
N GLU A 65 -4.08 8.60 10.27
CA GLU A 65 -5.17 9.52 9.94
C GLU A 65 -6.01 8.95 8.79
N PHE A 66 -5.37 8.47 7.72
CA PHE A 66 -6.09 7.86 6.61
C PHE A 66 -6.87 6.60 7.03
N ILE A 67 -6.25 5.72 7.81
CA ILE A 67 -6.92 4.52 8.33
C ILE A 67 -8.15 4.93 9.16
N GLU A 68 -8.01 5.89 10.07
CA GLU A 68 -9.10 6.34 10.94
C GLU A 68 -10.27 6.96 10.16
N GLU A 69 -9.97 7.86 9.21
CA GLU A 69 -10.98 8.49 8.35
C GLU A 69 -11.66 7.47 7.43
N ALA A 70 -10.91 6.55 6.83
CA ALA A 70 -11.46 5.56 5.91
C ALA A 70 -12.34 4.51 6.61
N HIS A 71 -12.08 4.20 7.87
CA HIS A 71 -12.95 3.35 8.69
C HIS A 71 -14.11 4.13 9.35
N GLY A 72 -14.22 5.43 9.08
CA GLY A 72 -15.28 6.29 9.61
C GLY A 72 -15.21 6.48 11.12
N SER A 73 -14.02 6.34 11.74
CA SER A 73 -13.87 6.43 13.20
C SER A 73 -14.08 7.85 13.72
N SER A 74 -14.05 8.84 12.84
CA SER A 74 -14.21 10.27 13.11
C SER A 74 -15.69 10.68 13.18
N PHE A 75 -16.49 10.01 14.03
CA PHE A 75 -17.95 10.24 14.12
C PHE A 75 -18.36 11.60 14.70
N ASP A 76 -17.42 12.38 15.25
CA ASP A 76 -17.71 13.63 15.98
C ASP A 76 -17.40 14.93 15.21
N LEU A 77 -16.99 14.84 13.93
CA LEU A 77 -16.61 15.99 13.12
C LEU A 77 -17.69 16.41 12.11
N ASP A 78 -17.63 17.69 11.71
CA ASP A 78 -18.41 18.22 10.58
C ASP A 78 -18.17 17.34 9.33
N PRO A 79 -19.22 16.86 8.65
CA PRO A 79 -19.08 16.00 7.47
C PRO A 79 -18.17 16.56 6.38
N PHE A 80 -18.12 17.88 6.20
CA PHE A 80 -17.24 18.53 5.24
C PHE A 80 -15.77 18.43 5.68
N LEU A 81 -15.50 18.63 6.98
CA LEU A 81 -14.16 18.52 7.53
C LEU A 81 -13.64 17.08 7.46
N SER A 82 -14.47 16.09 7.78
CA SER A 82 -14.08 14.67 7.67
C SER A 82 -13.82 14.28 6.21
N PHE A 83 -14.62 14.78 5.25
CA PHE A 83 -14.36 14.53 3.83
C PHE A 83 -13.03 15.13 3.36
N GLU A 84 -12.74 16.39 3.71
CA GLU A 84 -11.46 17.02 3.37
C GLU A 84 -10.26 16.32 4.04
N GLN A 85 -10.42 15.87 5.29
CA GLN A 85 -9.40 15.09 6.00
C GLN A 85 -9.15 13.75 5.34
N PHE A 86 -10.21 13.04 4.95
CA PHE A 86 -10.12 11.81 4.15
C PHE A 86 -9.38 12.08 2.84
N VAL A 87 -9.81 13.07 2.05
CA VAL A 87 -9.18 13.37 0.74
C VAL A 87 -7.70 13.72 0.90
N SER A 88 -7.37 14.54 1.90
CA SER A 88 -5.99 14.93 2.19
C SER A 88 -5.14 13.72 2.62
N SER A 89 -5.60 12.94 3.59
CA SER A 89 -4.85 11.80 4.13
C SER A 89 -4.72 10.66 3.11
N ALA A 90 -5.75 10.38 2.31
CA ALA A 90 -5.74 9.41 1.23
C ALA A 90 -4.73 9.77 0.14
N SER A 91 -4.75 11.04 -0.30
CA SER A 91 -3.82 11.54 -1.33
C SER A 91 -2.36 11.55 -0.84
N LYS A 92 -2.11 12.01 0.39
CA LYS A 92 -0.74 11.97 0.96
C LYS A 92 -0.24 10.55 1.16
N THR A 93 -1.10 9.64 1.59
CA THR A 93 -0.75 8.23 1.77
C THR A 93 -0.43 7.56 0.43
N TYR A 94 -1.17 7.90 -0.64
CA TYR A 94 -0.85 7.46 -2.00
C TYR A 94 0.53 7.96 -2.44
N ASP A 95 0.80 9.25 -2.24
CA ASP A 95 2.08 9.88 -2.58
C ASP A 95 3.26 9.21 -1.87
N LEU A 96 3.07 8.91 -0.58
CA LEU A 96 4.07 8.28 0.27
C LEU A 96 4.34 6.82 -0.12
N LEU A 97 3.29 6.04 -0.37
CA LEU A 97 3.40 4.58 -0.48
C LEU A 97 3.45 4.04 -1.91
N LEU A 98 2.91 4.77 -2.89
CA LEU A 98 2.70 4.22 -4.24
C LEU A 98 3.24 5.10 -5.36
N ARG A 99 3.15 6.44 -5.26
CA ARG A 99 3.47 7.33 -6.39
C ARG A 99 4.83 7.06 -7.00
N LYS A 100 5.88 6.99 -6.17
CA LYS A 100 7.25 6.76 -6.67
C LYS A 100 7.43 5.36 -7.25
N ILE A 101 6.89 4.34 -6.57
CA ILE A 101 6.97 2.94 -7.01
C ILE A 101 6.29 2.75 -8.37
N LEU A 102 5.09 3.31 -8.53
CA LEU A 102 4.33 3.18 -9.76
C LEU A 102 4.89 4.02 -10.90
N ALA A 103 5.58 5.14 -10.63
CA ALA A 103 6.15 5.99 -11.67
C ALA A 103 7.13 5.26 -12.60
N GLU A 104 7.79 4.18 -12.12
CA GLU A 104 8.72 3.40 -12.96
C GLU A 104 8.03 2.57 -14.06
N ARG A 105 6.76 2.19 -13.85
CA ARG A 105 6.02 1.22 -14.68
C ARG A 105 4.52 1.54 -14.81
N ALA A 106 4.13 2.81 -14.66
CA ALA A 106 2.72 3.23 -14.62
C ALA A 106 1.96 2.84 -15.89
N ASP A 107 2.63 2.86 -17.04
CA ASP A 107 2.08 2.51 -18.36
C ASP A 107 1.88 1.01 -18.59
N LYS A 108 2.46 0.17 -17.71
CA LYS A 108 2.46 -1.29 -17.84
C LYS A 108 1.77 -2.01 -16.69
N THR A 109 1.38 -1.31 -15.64
CA THR A 109 0.83 -1.94 -14.42
C THR A 109 -0.70 -1.89 -14.47
N GLU A 110 -1.33 -3.04 -14.61
CA GLU A 110 -2.80 -3.19 -14.64
C GLU A 110 -3.35 -3.68 -13.30
N GLN A 111 -2.59 -4.52 -12.58
CA GLN A 111 -2.99 -5.09 -11.31
C GLN A 111 -1.83 -5.03 -10.32
N ILE A 112 -2.13 -4.61 -9.08
CA ILE A 112 -1.18 -4.59 -7.98
C ILE A 112 -1.60 -5.63 -6.95
N LEU A 113 -0.71 -6.57 -6.65
CA LEU A 113 -0.83 -7.52 -5.55
C LEU A 113 -0.01 -6.98 -4.38
N ILE A 114 -0.67 -6.63 -3.27
CA ILE A 114 0.00 -6.01 -2.13
C ILE A 114 0.15 -7.02 -1.01
N VAL A 115 1.38 -7.18 -0.52
CA VAL A 115 1.71 -7.90 0.72
C VAL A 115 2.07 -6.85 1.77
N PRO A 116 1.10 -6.45 2.61
CA PRO A 116 1.33 -5.44 3.64
C PRO A 116 2.12 -6.01 4.83
N ASP A 117 2.65 -5.11 5.63
CA ASP A 117 3.26 -5.38 6.93
C ASP A 117 2.72 -4.38 7.96
N GLY A 118 2.78 -4.74 9.25
CA GLY A 118 2.45 -3.86 10.37
C GLY A 118 1.11 -3.12 10.23
N MET A 119 1.14 -1.78 10.34
CA MET A 119 -0.08 -0.97 10.25
C MET A 119 -0.73 -0.95 8.86
N LEU A 120 0.02 -1.31 7.81
CA LEU A 120 -0.51 -1.33 6.44
C LEU A 120 -1.54 -2.44 6.25
N HIS A 121 -1.62 -3.44 7.14
CA HIS A 121 -2.70 -4.44 7.14
C HIS A 121 -4.10 -3.82 7.32
N PHE A 122 -4.18 -2.65 7.96
CA PHE A 122 -5.44 -1.95 8.22
C PHE A 122 -5.77 -0.90 7.16
N LEU A 123 -4.87 -0.70 6.20
CA LEU A 123 -4.97 0.35 5.18
C LEU A 123 -5.84 -0.13 4.01
N PRO A 124 -6.96 0.57 3.70
CA PRO A 124 -7.76 0.26 2.54
C PRO A 124 -7.10 0.79 1.26
N PHE A 125 -6.13 0.05 0.71
CA PHE A 125 -5.34 0.50 -0.46
C PHE A 125 -6.20 0.92 -1.66
N ALA A 126 -7.33 0.26 -1.88
CA ALA A 126 -8.26 0.58 -2.96
C ALA A 126 -8.97 1.94 -2.79
N ALA A 127 -8.95 2.53 -1.59
CA ALA A 127 -9.53 3.84 -1.29
C ALA A 127 -8.52 4.99 -1.38
N LEU A 128 -7.26 4.72 -1.74
CA LEU A 128 -6.25 5.74 -1.96
C LEU A 128 -6.59 6.59 -3.20
N LEU A 129 -6.25 7.87 -3.15
CA LEU A 129 -6.57 8.83 -4.21
C LEU A 129 -5.32 9.17 -5.02
N THR A 130 -5.36 8.88 -6.33
CA THR A 130 -4.30 9.26 -7.29
C THR A 130 -4.33 10.77 -7.59
N ASP A 131 -5.54 11.33 -7.59
CA ASP A 131 -5.86 12.72 -7.85
C ASP A 131 -6.94 13.20 -6.88
N ARG A 132 -6.97 14.51 -6.61
CA ARG A 132 -8.04 15.08 -5.78
C ARG A 132 -9.35 15.11 -6.55
N PRO A 133 -10.49 14.76 -5.91
CA PRO A 133 -11.80 14.92 -6.51
C PRO A 133 -12.07 16.41 -6.81
N SER A 134 -12.81 16.67 -7.89
CA SER A 134 -13.25 18.03 -8.25
C SER A 134 -14.32 18.56 -7.30
N ASP A 135 -15.05 17.66 -6.67
CA ASP A 135 -16.17 17.99 -5.79
C ASP A 135 -15.71 18.15 -4.35
N SER A 136 -16.27 19.15 -3.67
CA SER A 136 -15.96 19.47 -2.27
C SER A 136 -16.83 18.68 -1.28
N VAL A 137 -17.70 17.81 -1.77
CA VAL A 137 -18.65 17.03 -0.97
C VAL A 137 -18.79 15.63 -1.55
N PRO A 138 -18.97 14.59 -0.72
CA PRO A 138 -19.21 13.24 -1.22
C PRO A 138 -20.54 13.18 -1.97
N ASP A 139 -20.52 12.59 -3.16
CA ASP A 139 -21.73 12.29 -3.93
C ASP A 139 -22.32 10.94 -3.46
N TYR A 140 -23.55 10.99 -2.94
CA TYR A 140 -24.30 9.82 -2.45
C TYR A 140 -25.48 9.46 -3.37
N SER A 141 -25.52 10.04 -4.59
CA SER A 141 -26.63 9.88 -5.55
C SER A 141 -26.81 8.45 -6.05
#